data_AF-A0AA90KI38-F1
#
_entry.id   AF-A0AA90KI38-F1
#
_cell.length_a   1.000
_cell.length_b   1.000
_cell.length_c   1.000
_cell.angle_alpha   90.00
_cell.angle_beta   90.00
_cell.angle_gamma   90.00
#
_symmetry.space_group_name_H-M   'P 1'
#
loop_
_entity.id
_entity.type
_entity.pdbx_description
1 polymer ?
#
loop_
_entity_poly.entity_id
_entity_poly.type
_entity_poly.pdbx_seq_one_letter_code
_entity_poly.pdbx_strand_id
1 'polypeptide(L)'
;MSARPDPTEPEYDIRTTAGKLADLRARVELATHAGSARAVDKQHAKGKLTARERVLLLLDEDSFVELDEFARHRSTNFGLEGTRPYGD
;
A
#
# COMPACT_ATOMS: atom_id res chain seq x y z
N MET A 1 -21.36 26.94 12.74
CA MET A 1 -21.64 25.59 12.22
C MET A 1 -20.40 25.11 11.50
N SER A 2 -19.51 24.38 12.16
CA SER A 2 -18.29 23.87 11.51
C SER A 2 -18.68 22.74 10.58
N ALA A 3 -18.37 22.85 9.29
CA ALA A 3 -18.56 21.76 8.34
C ALA A 3 -17.78 20.54 8.84
N ARG A 4 -18.39 19.35 8.74
CA ARG A 4 -17.66 18.10 8.97
C ARG A 4 -16.55 18.05 7.91
N PRO A 5 -15.28 17.78 8.28
CA PRO A 5 -14.22 17.63 7.30
C PRO A 5 -14.58 16.51 6.32
N ASP A 6 -14.34 16.73 5.03
CA ASP A 6 -14.55 15.73 3.99
C ASP A 6 -13.61 14.54 4.26
N PRO A 7 -14.13 13.30 4.38
CA PRO A 7 -13.31 12.13 4.68
C PRO A 7 -12.28 11.80 3.58
N THR A 8 -12.30 12.50 2.44
CA THR A 8 -11.38 12.32 1.32
C THR A 8 -10.26 13.36 1.25
N GLU A 9 -10.30 14.40 2.09
CA GLU A 9 -9.20 15.37 2.15
C GLU A 9 -8.03 14.80 2.97
N PRO A 10 -6.79 14.83 2.45
CA PRO A 10 -5.65 14.41 3.24
C PRO A 10 -5.56 15.30 4.48
N GLU A 11 -5.36 14.70 5.66
CA GLU A 11 -5.21 15.38 6.95
C GLU A 11 -4.01 16.34 7.00
N TYR A 12 -3.23 16.41 5.91
CA TYR A 12 -1.98 17.12 5.77
C TYR A 12 -1.94 17.94 4.47
N ASP A 13 -1.32 19.13 4.54
CA ASP A 13 -1.13 20.01 3.39
C ASP A 13 0.02 19.54 2.47
N ILE A 14 -0.33 18.97 1.32
CA ILE A 14 0.59 18.47 0.28
C ILE A 14 1.49 19.55 -0.35
N ARG A 15 1.22 20.84 -0.12
CA ARG A 15 2.07 21.94 -0.60
C ARG A 15 3.29 22.16 0.29
N THR A 16 3.27 21.63 1.51
CA THR A 16 4.39 21.71 2.46
C THR A 16 5.32 20.50 2.37
N THR A 17 6.57 20.67 2.82
CA THR A 17 7.49 19.54 2.96
C THR A 17 6.97 18.51 3.96
N ALA A 18 6.45 18.97 5.10
CA ALA A 18 5.92 18.08 6.13
C ALA A 18 4.73 17.25 5.63
N GLY A 19 3.80 17.86 4.88
CA GLY A 19 2.66 17.15 4.32
C GLY A 19 3.05 16.17 3.20
N LYS A 20 4.06 16.48 2.37
CA LYS A 20 4.60 15.50 1.41
C LYS A 20 5.24 14.29 2.09
N LEU A 21 5.91 14.49 3.24
CA LEU A 21 6.44 13.38 4.03
C LEU A 21 5.33 12.55 4.68
N ALA A 22 4.24 13.17 5.12
CA ALA A 22 3.07 12.46 5.62
C ALA A 22 2.39 11.63 4.51
N ASP A 23 2.21 12.20 3.32
CA ASP A 23 1.71 11.49 2.13
C ASP A 23 2.57 10.26 1.79
N LEU A 24 3.89 10.43 1.77
CA LEU A 24 4.81 9.31 1.51
C LEU A 24 4.62 8.17 2.52
N ARG A 25 4.56 8.48 3.81
CA ARG A 25 4.34 7.47 4.87
C ARG A 25 2.99 6.75 4.69
N ALA A 26 1.93 7.49 4.35
CA ALA A 26 0.63 6.90 4.09
C ALA A 26 0.67 5.95 2.87
N ARG A 27 1.42 6.29 1.82
CA ARG A 27 1.58 5.43 0.64
C ARG A 27 2.39 4.18 0.93
N VAL A 28 3.46 4.27 1.72
CA VAL A 28 4.25 3.10 2.19
C VAL A 28 3.36 2.13 2.95
N GLU A 29 2.50 2.63 3.84
CA GLU A 29 1.56 1.80 4.60
C GLU A 29 0.58 1.06 3.67
N LEU A 30 0.03 1.78 2.68
CA LEU A 30 -0.88 1.20 1.68
C LEU A 30 -0.18 0.20 0.76
N ALA A 31 1.09 0.41 0.41
CA ALA A 31 1.86 -0.49 -0.45
C ALA A 31 2.24 -1.78 0.27
N THR A 32 2.68 -1.66 1.53
CA THR A 32 3.01 -2.80 2.40
C THR A 32 1.78 -3.71 2.61
N HIS A 33 0.58 -3.13 2.60
CA HIS A 33 -0.70 -3.84 2.79
C HIS A 33 -1.61 -3.77 1.55
N ALA A 34 -1.04 -3.86 0.35
CA ALA A 34 -1.80 -3.75 -0.91
C ALA A 34 -2.88 -4.83 -1.08
N GLY A 35 -2.68 -6.01 -0.48
CA GLY A 35 -3.69 -7.06 -0.42
C GLY A 35 -4.74 -6.77 0.67
N SER A 36 -6.03 -6.96 0.35
CA SER A 36 -7.09 -6.84 1.37
C SER A 36 -6.81 -7.75 2.57
N ALA A 37 -7.11 -7.30 3.79
CA ALA A 37 -6.93 -8.10 5.02
C ALA A 37 -7.55 -9.51 4.88
N ARG A 38 -8.74 -9.61 4.28
CA ARG A 38 -9.42 -10.88 3.99
C ARG A 38 -8.57 -11.83 3.12
N ALA A 39 -7.82 -11.30 2.15
CA ALA A 39 -6.95 -12.09 1.30
C ALA A 39 -5.71 -12.60 2.05
N VAL A 40 -5.16 -11.78 2.95
CA VAL A 40 -4.06 -12.16 3.86
C VAL A 40 -4.51 -13.29 4.78
N ASP A 41 -5.64 -13.10 5.48
CA ASP A 41 -6.21 -14.11 6.38
C ASP A 41 -6.46 -15.44 5.66
N LYS A 42 -6.94 -15.39 4.41
CA LYS A 42 -7.17 -16.57 3.58
C LYS A 42 -5.88 -17.31 3.21
N GLN A 43 -4.75 -16.62 3.08
CA GLN A 43 -3.44 -17.27 2.88
C GLN A 43 -2.98 -17.94 4.16
N HIS A 44 -3.03 -17.23 5.29
CA HIS A 44 -2.62 -17.76 6.58
C HIS A 44 -3.48 -18.94 7.03
N ALA A 45 -4.80 -18.90 6.79
CA ALA A 45 -5.71 -20.02 7.06
C ALA A 45 -5.38 -21.29 6.26
N LYS A 46 -4.63 -21.17 5.16
CA LYS A 46 -4.11 -22.30 4.36
C LYS A 46 -2.69 -22.72 4.78
N GLY A 47 -2.15 -22.17 5.86
CA GLY A 47 -0.77 -22.39 6.28
C GLY A 47 0.27 -21.76 5.36
N LYS A 48 -0.12 -20.74 4.56
CA LYS A 48 0.78 -20.07 3.62
C LYS A 48 1.14 -18.68 4.12
N LEU A 49 2.41 -18.33 3.96
CA LEU A 49 2.91 -16.97 4.13
C LEU A 49 2.51 -16.08 2.93
N THR A 50 2.39 -14.78 3.15
CA THR A 50 2.28 -13.74 2.11
C THR A 50 3.57 -13.65 1.29
N ALA A 51 3.55 -12.93 0.17
CA ALA A 51 4.75 -12.74 -0.65
C ALA A 51 5.86 -12.03 0.13
N ARG A 52 5.54 -10.93 0.82
CA ARG A 52 6.50 -10.16 1.63
C ARG A 52 7.05 -10.98 2.81
N GLU A 53 6.20 -11.72 3.52
CA GLU A 53 6.64 -12.60 4.61
C GLU A 53 7.67 -13.64 4.14
N ARG A 54 7.53 -14.17 2.93
CA ARG A 54 8.52 -15.13 2.37
C ARG A 54 9.85 -14.47 2.04
N VAL A 55 9.83 -13.25 1.51
CA VAL A 55 11.06 -12.49 1.22
C VAL A 55 11.81 -12.20 2.51
N LEU A 56 11.09 -11.74 3.55
CA LEU A 56 11.67 -11.45 4.86
C LEU A 56 12.17 -12.70 5.59
N LEU A 57 11.57 -13.87 5.34
CA LEU A 57 12.08 -15.14 5.89
C LEU A 57 13.35 -15.64 5.17
N LEU A 58 13.50 -15.31 3.89
CA LEU A 58 14.59 -15.80 3.06
C LEU A 58 15.87 -14.97 3.23
N LEU A 59 15.73 -13.66 3.42
CA LEU A 59 16.83 -12.72 3.46
C LEU A 59 17.28 -12.46 4.90
N ASP A 60 18.52 -12.00 5.05
CA ASP A 60 19.01 -11.54 6.35
C ASP A 60 18.16 -10.37 6.84
N GLU A 61 17.94 -10.30 8.16
CA GLU A 61 17.20 -9.21 8.79
C GLU A 61 17.79 -7.85 8.38
N ASP A 62 16.92 -6.89 8.07
CA ASP A 62 17.23 -5.53 7.62
C ASP A 62 18.05 -5.41 6.31
N SER A 63 18.22 -6.51 5.55
CA SER A 63 18.96 -6.49 4.27
C SER A 63 18.09 -6.19 3.04
N PHE A 64 16.76 -6.36 3.15
CA PHE A 64 15.85 -6.21 2.02
C PHE A 64 15.63 -4.73 1.66
N VAL A 65 15.88 -4.39 0.40
CA VAL A 65 15.57 -3.08 -0.19
C VAL A 65 14.61 -3.29 -1.35
N GLU A 66 13.38 -2.79 -1.19
CA GLU A 66 12.31 -2.98 -2.18
C GLU A 66 12.50 -2.06 -3.39
N LEU A 67 12.23 -2.60 -4.58
CA LEU A 67 12.20 -1.85 -5.83
C LEU A 67 10.76 -1.72 -6.28
N ASP A 68 10.43 -0.61 -6.93
CA ASP A 68 9.13 -0.37 -7.56
C ASP A 68 7.92 -0.52 -6.60
N GLU A 69 8.09 -0.22 -5.30
CA GLU A 69 7.04 -0.34 -4.25
C GLU A 69 5.74 0.39 -4.63
N PHE A 70 5.83 1.51 -5.34
CA PHE A 70 4.68 2.31 -5.77
C PHE A 70 4.24 2.05 -7.21
N ALA A 71 4.75 1.01 -7.86
CA ALA A 71 4.29 0.61 -9.18
C ALA A 71 2.79 0.30 -9.16
N ARG A 72 2.14 0.63 -10.27
CA ARG A 72 0.74 0.34 -10.53
C ARG A 72 0.58 0.06 -12.01
N HIS A 73 -0.22 -0.96 -12.35
CA HIS A 73 -0.61 -1.21 -13.73
C HIS A 73 -1.25 0.01 -14.39
N ARG A 74 -1.13 0.10 -15.72
CA ARG A 74 -1.68 1.16 -16.57
C ARG A 74 -2.81 0.68 -17.50
N SER A 75 -3.22 -0.58 -17.35
CA SER A 75 -4.34 -1.17 -18.10
C SER A 75 -5.67 -0.50 -17.73
N THR A 76 -6.49 -0.24 -18.74
CA THR A 76 -7.88 0.22 -18.62
C THR A 76 -8.87 -0.80 -19.21
N ASN A 77 -8.39 -2.02 -19.47
CA ASN A 77 -9.24 -3.08 -20.00
C ASN A 77 -10.10 -3.65 -18.88
N PHE A 78 -11.34 -4.04 -19.20
CA PHE A 78 -12.24 -4.76 -18.29
C PHE A 78 -12.52 -4.05 -16.94
N GLY A 79 -12.41 -2.72 -16.88
CA GLY A 79 -12.67 -1.96 -15.65
C GLY A 79 -11.55 -2.02 -14.60
N LEU A 80 -10.36 -2.51 -14.97
CA LEU A 80 -9.23 -2.64 -14.05
C LEU A 80 -8.75 -1.29 -13.51
N GLU A 81 -9.01 -0.18 -14.19
CA GLU A 81 -8.70 1.17 -13.71
C GLU A 81 -9.36 1.52 -12.37
N GLY A 82 -10.46 0.85 -12.02
CA GLY A 82 -11.15 1.01 -10.75
C GLY A 82 -10.42 0.39 -9.55
N THR A 83 -9.40 -0.45 -9.77
CA THR A 83 -8.64 -1.10 -8.69
C THR A 83 -7.17 -1.21 -9.09
N ARG A 84 -6.36 -0.24 -8.63
CA ARG A 84 -4.92 -0.15 -8.95
C ARG A 84 -4.08 -0.26 -7.68
N PRO A 85 -3.90 -1.46 -7.11
CA PRO A 85 -3.09 -1.64 -5.92
C PRO A 85 -1.63 -1.28 -6.20
N TYR A 86 -0.89 -0.90 -5.17
CA TYR A 86 0.56 -0.71 -5.25
C TYR A 86 1.27 -2.06 -5.37
N GLY A 87 2.40 -2.10 -6.09
CA GLY A 87 3.20 -3.30 -6.33
C GLY A 87 2.67 -4.21 -7.45
N ASP A 88 1.73 -3.73 -8.27
CA ASP A 88 1.14 -4.45 -9.44
C ASP A 88 1.69 -3.99 -10.79
#